data_AF-A0A2B4R4Q2-F1
#
_entry.id   AF-A0A2B4R4Q2-F1
#
_cell.length_a   1.000
_cell.length_b   1.000
_cell.length_c   1.000
_cell.angle_alpha   90.00
_cell.angle_beta   90.00
_cell.angle_gamma   90.00
#
_symmetry.space_group_name_H-M   'P 1'
#
loop_
_entity.id
_entity.type
_entity.pdbx_description
1 polymer ?
#
loop_
_entity_poly.entity_id
_entity_poly.type
_entity_poly.pdbx_seq_one_letter_code
_entity_poly.pdbx_strand_id
1 'polypeptide(L)'
;MRQRQFFFVVLIIMTLAIITFMSYNLHSTTKRHSPALANDLRRLAVDLSETQRSLVHLPLQFYKVGESIQLVKHLIKSVDGQWVQEDKVSNSPPSKKYVTKREVCPEKYMGKDSAYGFPFYRKGFEGENCTDFVPIDKLVTMVATSPKELSQEELQKLFEGIATYYPRVPVIFMLNKTFNFERLKKPSLNLSFTAFDDLMHGATWSKILKMVTTPYALFAPDIMYFTDDVNLERLVRVLSENRDTIIAGGSHKNQRGEWDNSCRQVQFRNWTAYFADGYYHSFNDCIACDVLLGPFMTKTKQLQDLGIDQKLHFGAFHDLFWRLKLKHPEKVVVSCPDVMFDTYEPEVPDEKYDALVKKWDVKKWVESNGRVRWYGCRRGTHNSKSSCGIPGKGFTVPPCDLENLADIVKFIMRECENTGIHCQLNAGTLLGAVKFKKILPWERDADVYFISDNYTAIQKLRPRFEAAGYTFKDTKGTECCTNGRRTSGIFLIYGNGWKVDFYGRPTLEAEILVANGQQPTKVMLAGQWVTATRNPGLVARNRYGPNMYHHVEHWSIVGNTHGDALYKSGVWNKCPKPGHTGCLNQFQTDGDRQFGDHFMT
;
A
#
# COMPACT_ATOMS: atom_id res chain seq x y z
N MET A 1 31.73 -8.18 66.09
CA MET A 1 31.33 -7.23 65.03
C MET A 1 32.22 -7.28 63.77
N ARG A 2 33.56 -7.33 63.88
CA ARG A 2 34.48 -7.36 62.70
C ARG A 2 34.26 -8.54 61.72
N GLN A 3 33.93 -9.75 62.20
CA GLN A 3 33.70 -10.91 61.33
C GLN A 3 32.45 -10.79 60.45
N ARG A 4 31.37 -10.14 60.94
CA ARG A 4 30.14 -9.92 60.16
C ARG A 4 30.32 -8.86 59.08
N GLN A 5 31.14 -7.83 59.33
CA GLN A 5 31.49 -6.83 58.32
C GLN A 5 32.34 -7.42 57.19
N PHE A 6 33.30 -8.30 57.52
CA PHE A 6 34.12 -8.97 56.50
C PHE A 6 33.26 -9.88 55.60
N PHE A 7 32.31 -10.62 56.20
CA PHE A 7 31.38 -11.46 55.44
C PHE A 7 30.51 -10.65 54.47
N PHE A 8 30.03 -9.48 54.90
CA PHE A 8 29.23 -8.58 54.04
C PHE A 8 30.04 -8.01 52.88
N VAL A 9 31.30 -7.62 53.11
CA VAL A 9 32.19 -7.10 52.06
C VAL A 9 32.52 -8.19 51.03
N VAL A 10 32.80 -9.42 51.49
CA VAL A 10 33.05 -10.56 50.59
C VAL A 10 31.79 -10.90 49.78
N LEU A 11 30.60 -10.84 50.39
CA LEU A 11 29.35 -11.06 49.68
C LEU A 11 29.16 -10.00 48.58
N ILE A 12 29.37 -8.72 48.88
CA ILE A 12 29.25 -7.61 47.90
C ILE A 12 30.23 -7.77 46.75
N ILE A 13 31.49 -8.15 47.02
CA ILE A 13 32.50 -8.37 45.99
C ILE A 13 32.12 -9.57 45.10
N MET A 14 31.62 -10.66 45.69
CA MET A 14 31.11 -11.82 44.94
C MET A 14 29.91 -11.45 44.08
N THR A 15 28.96 -10.66 44.59
CA THR A 15 27.81 -10.20 43.79
C THR A 15 28.25 -9.31 42.64
N LEU A 16 29.19 -8.39 42.87
CA LEU A 16 29.74 -7.51 41.83
C LEU A 16 30.52 -8.31 40.77
N ALA A 17 31.28 -9.33 41.18
CA ALA A 17 31.99 -10.24 40.29
C ALA A 17 31.04 -11.10 39.46
N ILE A 18 29.94 -11.58 40.06
CA ILE A 18 28.89 -12.33 39.35
C ILE A 18 28.14 -11.42 38.38
N ILE A 19 27.83 -10.19 38.75
CA ILE A 19 27.17 -9.21 37.87
C ILE A 19 28.08 -8.85 36.70
N THR A 20 29.38 -8.63 36.93
CA THR A 20 30.34 -8.36 35.85
C THR A 20 30.58 -9.58 34.98
N PHE A 21 30.66 -10.79 35.55
CA PHE A 21 30.80 -12.03 34.79
C PHE A 21 29.54 -12.36 33.98
N MET A 22 28.34 -12.19 34.55
CA MET A 22 27.06 -12.33 33.83
C MET A 22 26.91 -11.26 32.76
N SER A 23 27.31 -10.01 33.03
CA SER A 23 27.30 -8.94 32.04
C SER A 23 28.28 -9.23 30.91
N TYR A 24 29.49 -9.72 31.22
CA TYR A 24 30.49 -10.10 30.22
C TYR A 24 30.03 -11.32 29.41
N ASN A 25 29.38 -12.31 30.02
CA ASN A 25 28.82 -13.47 29.31
C ASN A 25 27.57 -13.11 28.50
N LEU A 26 26.70 -12.21 28.97
CA LEU A 26 25.61 -11.65 28.16
C LEU A 26 26.21 -10.89 26.97
N HIS A 27 27.24 -10.07 27.18
CA HIS A 27 27.92 -9.31 26.13
C HIS A 27 28.70 -10.21 25.15
N SER A 28 29.17 -11.37 25.61
CA SER A 28 29.86 -12.40 24.80
C SER A 28 28.86 -13.25 23.98
N THR A 29 27.71 -13.60 24.56
CA THR A 29 26.65 -14.36 23.88
C THR A 29 25.80 -13.50 22.93
N THR A 30 25.66 -12.19 23.19
CA THR A 30 24.97 -11.25 22.28
C THR A 30 25.83 -10.77 21.11
N LYS A 31 27.15 -11.02 21.12
CA LYS A 31 28.04 -10.72 19.98
C LYS A 31 27.77 -11.60 18.75
N ARG A 32 26.99 -12.67 18.87
CA ARG A 32 26.32 -13.27 17.71
C ARG A 32 25.08 -12.43 17.40
N HIS A 33 25.30 -11.32 16.69
CA HIS A 33 24.28 -10.60 15.95
C HIS A 33 23.45 -11.62 15.16
N SER A 34 22.29 -12.01 15.67
CA SER A 34 21.46 -13.02 15.01
C SER A 34 20.64 -12.31 13.94
N PRO A 35 20.86 -12.56 12.63
CA PRO A 35 20.05 -11.96 11.58
C PRO A 35 18.56 -12.24 11.75
N ALA A 36 18.21 -13.34 12.43
CA ALA A 36 16.84 -13.66 12.78
C ALA A 36 16.21 -12.62 13.73
N LEU A 37 16.94 -12.18 14.77
CA LEU A 37 16.45 -11.17 15.71
C LEU A 37 16.21 -9.82 15.02
N ALA A 38 17.14 -9.39 14.15
CA ALA A 38 16.96 -8.15 13.38
C ALA A 38 15.71 -8.23 12.49
N ASN A 39 15.46 -9.38 11.87
CA ASN A 39 14.27 -9.58 11.04
C ASN A 39 12.98 -9.61 11.86
N ASP A 40 12.97 -10.21 13.05
CA ASP A 40 11.82 -10.20 13.95
C ASP A 40 11.52 -8.78 14.45
N LEU A 41 12.55 -7.99 14.78
CA LEU A 41 12.39 -6.58 15.17
C LEU A 41 11.87 -5.72 14.01
N ARG A 42 12.34 -5.92 12.78
CA ARG A 42 11.81 -5.24 11.59
C ARG A 42 10.35 -5.55 11.38
N ARG A 43 9.97 -6.83 11.50
CA ARG A 43 8.56 -7.25 11.43
C ARG A 43 7.72 -6.57 12.51
N LEU A 44 8.20 -6.54 13.75
CA LEU A 44 7.54 -5.85 14.85
C LEU A 44 7.38 -4.35 14.57
N ALA A 45 8.39 -3.68 14.02
CA ALA A 45 8.32 -2.26 13.66
C ALA A 45 7.26 -1.97 12.59
N VAL A 46 7.12 -2.85 11.60
CA VAL A 46 6.06 -2.76 10.58
C VAL A 46 4.68 -2.95 11.24
N ASP A 47 4.50 -4.00 12.03
CA ASP A 47 3.22 -4.30 12.69
C ASP A 47 2.81 -3.17 13.65
N LEU A 48 3.75 -2.61 14.42
CA LEU A 48 3.50 -1.45 15.29
C LEU A 48 3.15 -0.20 14.49
N SER A 49 3.79 0.03 13.35
CA SER A 49 3.50 1.18 12.47
C SER A 49 2.07 1.08 11.91
N GLU A 50 1.65 -0.09 11.45
CA GLU A 50 0.27 -0.30 11.01
C GLU A 50 -0.73 -0.15 12.16
N THR A 51 -0.37 -0.63 13.36
CA THR A 51 -1.17 -0.42 14.58
C THR A 51 -1.30 1.07 14.89
N GLN A 52 -0.20 1.83 14.88
CA GLN A 52 -0.20 3.26 15.14
C GLN A 52 -1.18 3.99 14.22
N ARG A 53 -1.15 3.69 12.92
CA ARG A 53 -2.01 4.34 11.92
C ARG A 53 -3.49 4.09 12.16
N SER A 54 -3.85 2.88 12.59
CA SER A 54 -5.23 2.55 12.98
C SER A 54 -5.72 3.34 14.21
N LEU A 55 -4.80 3.93 14.98
CA LEU A 55 -5.06 4.73 16.17
C LEU A 55 -5.05 6.24 15.90
N VAL A 56 -5.10 6.69 14.63
CA VAL A 56 -5.04 8.13 14.29
C VAL A 56 -6.11 8.98 15.02
N HIS A 57 -7.27 8.39 15.32
CA HIS A 57 -8.34 9.04 16.09
C HIS A 57 -8.18 8.95 17.62
N LEU A 58 -7.10 8.33 18.12
CA LEU A 58 -6.77 8.14 19.52
C LEU A 58 -5.37 8.73 19.81
N PRO A 59 -5.25 10.07 19.96
CA PRO A 59 -3.96 10.77 19.91
C PRO A 59 -2.93 10.27 20.92
N LEU A 60 -3.36 9.94 22.15
CA LEU A 60 -2.45 9.46 23.20
C LEU A 60 -1.85 8.08 22.85
N GLN A 61 -2.67 7.16 22.37
CA GLN A 61 -2.23 5.82 21.97
C GLN A 61 -1.38 5.89 20.71
N PHE A 62 -1.78 6.73 19.73
CA PHE A 62 -1.00 7.02 18.54
C PHE A 62 0.42 7.48 18.90
N TYR A 63 0.53 8.42 19.84
CA TYR A 63 1.81 8.93 20.31
C TYR A 63 2.67 7.85 21.00
N LYS A 64 2.12 7.13 21.97
CA LYS A 64 2.84 6.09 22.73
C LYS A 64 3.34 4.93 21.86
N VAL A 65 2.53 4.53 20.87
CA VAL A 65 2.97 3.52 19.89
C VAL A 65 4.08 4.08 19.01
N GLY A 66 4.00 5.36 18.63
CA GLY A 66 5.07 6.08 17.95
C GLY A 66 6.41 6.03 18.71
N GLU A 67 6.40 6.31 20.01
CA GLU A 67 7.61 6.19 20.85
C GLU A 67 8.15 4.77 20.88
N SER A 68 7.26 3.78 20.97
CA SER A 68 7.63 2.35 20.97
C SER A 68 8.28 1.94 19.64
N ILE A 69 7.78 2.45 18.51
CA ILE A 69 8.37 2.23 17.19
C ILE A 69 9.81 2.76 17.16
N GLN A 70 10.06 3.96 17.70
CA GLN A 70 11.42 4.53 17.72
C GLN A 70 12.38 3.67 18.56
N LEU A 71 11.93 3.14 19.70
CA LEU A 71 12.71 2.20 20.49
C LEU A 71 13.07 0.94 19.69
N VAL A 72 12.10 0.36 18.97
CA VAL A 72 12.35 -0.82 18.11
C VAL A 72 13.33 -0.49 16.98
N LYS A 73 13.20 0.67 16.34
CA LYS A 73 14.16 1.14 15.31
C LYS A 73 15.58 1.27 15.88
N HIS A 74 15.75 1.79 17.09
CA HIS A 74 17.05 1.83 17.76
C HIS A 74 17.62 0.44 18.04
N LEU A 75 16.77 -0.51 18.45
CA LEU A 75 17.19 -1.90 18.66
C LEU A 75 17.65 -2.56 17.36
N ILE A 76 16.93 -2.35 16.24
CA ILE A 76 17.34 -2.86 14.91
C ILE A 76 18.77 -2.39 14.59
N LYS A 77 19.05 -1.09 14.74
CA LYS A 77 20.38 -0.52 14.48
C LYS A 77 21.47 -1.12 15.37
N SER A 78 21.18 -1.28 16.67
CA SER A 78 22.10 -1.89 17.63
C SER A 78 22.42 -3.34 17.24
N VAL A 79 21.41 -4.11 16.85
CA VAL A 79 21.57 -5.51 16.40
C VAL A 79 22.28 -5.60 15.06
N ASP A 80 22.12 -4.64 14.15
CA ASP A 80 22.85 -4.58 12.87
C ASP A 80 24.29 -4.05 13.02
N GLY A 81 24.75 -3.69 14.23
CA GLY A 81 26.08 -3.16 14.47
C GLY A 81 26.27 -1.69 14.07
N GLN A 82 25.18 -0.96 13.82
CA GLN A 82 25.19 0.49 13.62
C GLN A 82 25.21 1.17 15.01
N TRP A 83 26.39 1.57 15.48
CA TRP A 83 26.55 2.29 16.76
C TRP A 83 25.64 3.52 16.82
N VAL A 84 24.72 3.53 17.79
CA VAL A 84 23.84 4.66 18.12
C VAL A 84 24.65 5.63 18.98
N GLN A 85 24.96 6.82 18.47
CA GLN A 85 25.21 7.95 19.37
C GLN A 85 23.84 8.44 19.83
N GLU A 86 23.66 8.61 21.13
CA GLU A 86 22.48 9.27 21.69
C GLU A 86 22.38 10.67 21.09
N ASP A 87 21.36 10.93 20.28
CA ASP A 87 20.94 12.29 19.93
C ASP A 87 20.37 12.94 21.20
N LYS A 88 21.26 13.49 22.03
CA LYS A 88 20.85 14.36 23.12
C LYS A 88 20.30 15.64 22.52
N VAL A 89 18.97 15.79 22.56
CA VAL A 89 18.31 17.10 22.46
C VAL A 89 18.83 17.97 23.60
N SER A 90 19.83 18.79 23.33
CA SER A 90 20.47 19.70 24.29
C SER A 90 19.86 21.09 24.18
N ASN A 91 19.06 21.48 25.16
CA ASN A 91 18.69 22.88 25.44
C ASN A 91 19.80 23.64 26.20
N SER A 92 21.07 23.47 25.81
CA SER A 92 22.19 24.20 26.42
C SER A 92 23.25 24.60 25.39
N PRO A 93 23.92 25.76 25.57
CA PRO A 93 24.82 26.32 24.56
C PRO A 93 26.09 25.47 24.41
N PRO A 94 26.67 25.37 23.21
CA PRO A 94 27.60 24.31 22.87
C PRO A 94 28.99 24.53 23.49
N SER A 95 29.42 23.60 24.34
CA SER A 95 30.82 23.49 24.77
C SER A 95 31.66 22.72 23.73
N LYS A 96 32.57 23.44 23.07
CA LYS A 96 33.79 23.04 22.33
C LYS A 96 33.86 21.66 21.64
N LYS A 97 33.70 21.73 20.31
CA LYS A 97 34.54 21.18 19.22
C LYS A 97 34.86 19.67 19.20
N TYR A 98 33.96 18.93 18.56
CA TYR A 98 34.32 18.08 17.42
C TYR A 98 33.39 18.48 16.27
N VAL A 99 33.83 19.41 15.41
CA VAL A 99 33.04 19.80 14.22
C VAL A 99 33.43 18.82 13.12
N THR A 100 32.63 17.79 12.91
CA THR A 100 32.59 17.09 11.62
C THR A 100 32.28 18.13 10.55
N LYS A 101 33.15 18.24 9.54
CA LYS A 101 32.98 19.16 8.41
C LYS A 101 31.57 18.97 7.84
N ARG A 102 30.75 20.04 7.89
CA ARG A 102 29.39 20.00 7.35
C ARG A 102 29.46 19.94 5.83
N GLU A 103 28.56 19.19 5.21
CA GLU A 103 28.59 19.04 3.75
C GLU A 103 28.07 20.30 3.05
N VAL A 104 27.01 20.91 3.58
CA VAL A 104 26.43 22.18 3.11
C VAL A 104 26.30 23.18 4.26
N CYS A 105 26.24 24.47 3.93
CA CYS A 105 26.02 25.50 4.94
C CYS A 105 24.63 25.33 5.59
N PRO A 106 24.53 25.57 6.91
CA PRO A 106 23.24 25.60 7.60
C PRO A 106 22.39 26.75 7.06
N GLU A 107 21.09 26.67 7.28
CA GLU A 107 20.16 27.77 7.05
C GLU A 107 19.53 28.21 8.37
N LYS A 108 19.06 29.44 8.41
CA LYS A 108 18.36 30.00 9.55
C LYS A 108 17.10 30.71 9.10
N TYR A 109 16.03 30.56 9.88
CA TYR A 109 14.84 31.39 9.72
C TYR A 109 15.15 32.82 10.16
N MET A 110 15.03 33.76 9.24
CA MET A 110 15.37 35.18 9.40
C MET A 110 14.17 36.03 9.82
N GLY A 111 12.96 35.46 9.80
CA GLY A 111 11.74 36.14 10.22
C GLY A 111 11.77 36.46 11.71
N LYS A 112 11.76 37.76 12.04
CA LYS A 112 11.55 38.26 13.41
C LYS A 112 10.07 38.45 13.72
N ASP A 113 9.24 38.56 12.69
CA ASP A 113 7.79 38.66 12.71
C ASP A 113 7.21 37.98 11.47
N SER A 114 5.88 37.88 11.40
CA SER A 114 5.16 37.22 10.31
C SER A 114 5.18 37.97 8.99
N ALA A 115 5.68 39.21 8.93
CA ALA A 115 5.73 40.03 7.71
C ALA A 115 7.04 39.84 6.93
N TYR A 116 8.05 39.20 7.51
CA TYR A 116 9.32 38.95 6.83
C TYR A 116 9.11 38.11 5.55
N GLY A 117 9.51 38.66 4.41
CA GLY A 117 9.32 38.05 3.09
C GLY A 117 8.03 38.47 2.36
N PHE A 118 7.12 39.22 3.00
CA PHE A 118 5.93 39.78 2.34
C PHE A 118 6.30 40.64 1.12
N PRO A 119 5.51 40.65 0.02
CA PRO A 119 4.20 39.99 -0.15
C PRO A 119 4.25 38.54 -0.64
N PHE A 120 5.42 38.06 -1.08
CA PHE A 120 5.51 36.79 -1.80
C PHE A 120 6.08 35.64 -0.98
N TYR A 121 6.68 35.92 0.18
CA TYR A 121 7.33 34.96 1.07
C TYR A 121 8.40 34.08 0.38
N ARG A 122 9.06 34.64 -0.64
CA ARG A 122 10.26 34.07 -1.29
C ARG A 122 11.52 34.16 -0.44
N LYS A 123 11.43 34.83 0.72
CA LYS A 123 12.50 34.96 1.72
C LYS A 123 11.95 34.52 3.07
N GLY A 124 12.79 33.85 3.85
CA GLY A 124 12.41 33.31 5.16
C GLY A 124 13.57 32.54 5.76
N PHE A 125 13.88 31.38 5.17
CA PHE A 125 15.12 30.67 5.45
C PHE A 125 16.24 31.18 4.55
N GLU A 126 17.38 31.54 5.15
CA GLU A 126 18.56 31.99 4.43
C GLU A 126 19.79 31.19 4.88
N GLY A 127 20.65 30.85 3.93
CA GLY A 127 21.91 30.15 4.21
C GLY A 127 22.87 31.03 5.02
N GLU A 128 23.50 30.45 6.03
CA GLU A 128 24.54 31.15 6.78
C GLU A 128 25.83 31.25 5.96
N ASN A 129 26.54 32.38 6.06
CA ASN A 129 27.87 32.51 5.49
C ASN A 129 28.83 31.57 6.22
N CYS A 130 29.16 30.45 5.57
CA CYS A 130 30.06 29.45 6.13
C CYS A 130 31.20 29.14 5.15
N THR A 131 32.41 28.91 5.69
CA THR A 131 33.59 28.52 4.89
C THR A 131 33.81 27.00 4.87
N ASP A 132 33.20 26.30 5.83
CA ASP A 132 33.35 24.86 6.03
C ASP A 132 32.24 24.09 5.32
N PHE A 133 32.20 24.18 3.98
CA PHE A 133 31.28 23.40 3.14
C PHE A 133 32.03 22.64 2.04
N VAL A 134 31.33 21.70 1.40
CA VAL A 134 31.79 21.00 0.20
C VAL A 134 31.00 21.55 -0.99
N PRO A 135 31.65 21.94 -2.10
CA PRO A 135 30.94 22.43 -3.28
C PRO A 135 29.88 21.43 -3.75
N ILE A 136 28.68 21.93 -4.09
CA ILE A 136 27.53 21.08 -4.43
C ILE A 136 27.81 20.14 -5.62
N ASP A 137 28.67 20.56 -6.55
CA ASP A 137 29.12 19.74 -7.70
C ASP A 137 29.99 18.53 -7.32
N LYS A 138 30.52 18.49 -6.09
CA LYS A 138 31.21 17.33 -5.53
C LYS A 138 30.29 16.43 -4.71
N LEU A 139 29.11 16.91 -4.35
CA LEU A 139 28.15 16.21 -3.51
C LEU A 139 27.06 15.53 -4.32
N VAL A 140 26.58 16.16 -5.38
CA VAL A 140 25.39 15.72 -6.12
C VAL A 140 25.73 15.37 -7.56
N THR A 141 25.15 14.28 -8.05
CA THR A 141 24.98 14.04 -9.49
C THR A 141 23.48 13.94 -9.79
N MET A 142 23.05 14.71 -10.78
CA MET A 142 21.67 14.69 -11.25
C MET A 142 21.52 13.63 -12.34
N VAL A 143 20.53 12.76 -12.19
CA VAL A 143 20.10 11.81 -13.19
C VAL A 143 18.70 12.22 -13.63
N ALA A 144 18.58 12.72 -14.85
CA ALA A 144 17.34 13.33 -15.34
C ALA A 144 16.88 12.69 -16.66
N THR A 145 15.56 12.64 -16.84
CA THR A 145 14.92 12.36 -18.13
C THR A 145 13.95 13.47 -18.44
N SER A 146 13.67 13.71 -19.72
CA SER A 146 12.55 14.55 -20.13
C SER A 146 11.42 13.70 -20.72
N PRO A 147 10.18 14.22 -20.67
CA PRO A 147 9.07 13.63 -21.41
C PRO A 147 9.36 13.60 -22.91
N LYS A 148 8.76 12.67 -23.63
CA LYS A 148 8.91 12.57 -25.09
C LYS A 148 8.21 13.71 -25.82
N GLU A 149 7.26 14.33 -25.15
CA GLU A 149 6.38 15.39 -25.63
C GLU A 149 7.09 16.74 -25.69
N LEU A 150 8.23 16.91 -25.00
CA LEU A 150 8.98 18.16 -25.03
C LEU A 150 9.61 18.40 -26.39
N SER A 151 9.38 19.60 -26.91
CA SER A 151 10.08 20.13 -28.07
C SER A 151 11.57 20.36 -27.77
N GLN A 152 12.38 20.47 -28.83
CA GLN A 152 13.80 20.82 -28.69
C GLN A 152 14.01 22.18 -27.99
N GLU A 153 13.09 23.13 -28.19
CA GLU A 153 13.15 24.45 -27.55
C GLU A 153 12.86 24.36 -26.05
N GLU A 154 11.90 23.53 -25.64
CA GLU A 154 11.60 23.31 -24.21
C GLU A 154 12.73 22.56 -23.51
N LEU A 155 13.32 21.56 -24.17
CA LEU A 155 14.48 20.85 -23.66
C LEU A 155 15.70 21.79 -23.51
N GLN A 156 15.88 22.72 -24.44
CA GLN A 156 16.90 23.76 -24.34
C GLN A 156 16.67 24.66 -23.12
N LYS A 157 15.42 25.09 -22.87
CA LYS A 157 15.06 25.89 -21.69
C LYS A 157 15.31 25.14 -20.38
N LEU A 158 15.03 23.85 -20.34
CA LEU A 158 15.35 23.00 -19.18
C LEU A 158 16.86 23.04 -18.89
N PHE A 159 17.70 22.83 -19.91
CA PHE A 159 19.15 22.87 -19.75
C PHE A 159 19.65 24.27 -19.35
N GLU A 160 19.09 25.33 -19.91
CA GLU A 160 19.41 26.70 -19.52
C GLU A 160 19.06 26.97 -18.05
N GLY A 161 17.93 26.45 -17.57
CA GLY A 161 17.56 26.50 -16.15
C GLY A 161 18.59 25.79 -15.27
N ILE A 162 18.95 24.55 -15.58
CA ILE A 162 19.97 23.81 -14.82
C ILE A 162 21.32 24.55 -14.86
N ALA A 163 21.72 25.08 -16.02
CA ALA A 163 22.95 25.85 -16.19
C ALA A 163 22.97 27.13 -15.36
N THR A 164 21.80 27.77 -15.20
CA THR A 164 21.66 29.03 -14.45
C THR A 164 21.85 28.80 -12.95
N TYR A 165 21.22 27.75 -12.39
CA TYR A 165 21.21 27.53 -10.95
C TYR A 165 22.33 26.60 -10.47
N TYR A 166 22.70 25.58 -11.27
CA TYR A 166 23.70 24.57 -10.90
C TYR A 166 24.67 24.24 -12.05
N PRO A 167 25.42 25.22 -12.60
CA PRO A 167 26.24 25.05 -13.81
C PRO A 167 27.31 23.96 -13.74
N ARG A 168 27.83 23.69 -12.53
CA ARG A 168 28.92 22.72 -12.31
C ARG A 168 28.45 21.34 -11.90
N VAL A 169 27.19 21.18 -11.48
CA VAL A 169 26.67 19.89 -11.03
C VAL A 169 26.69 18.92 -12.20
N PRO A 170 27.32 17.73 -12.07
CA PRO A 170 27.28 16.70 -13.09
C PRO A 170 25.83 16.26 -13.37
N VAL A 171 25.44 16.30 -14.64
CA VAL A 171 24.13 15.84 -15.11
C VAL A 171 24.32 14.64 -16.04
N ILE A 172 23.69 13.52 -15.68
CA ILE A 172 23.51 12.37 -16.55
C ILE A 172 22.10 12.46 -17.09
N PHE A 173 21.97 12.93 -18.34
CA PHE A 173 20.69 13.06 -19.00
C PHE A 173 20.42 11.82 -19.85
N MET A 174 19.36 11.09 -19.50
CA MET A 174 19.02 9.84 -20.17
C MET A 174 18.00 10.08 -21.28
N LEU A 175 18.26 9.48 -22.43
CA LEU A 175 17.50 9.72 -23.65
C LEU A 175 17.09 8.43 -24.31
N ASN A 176 15.99 8.49 -25.05
CA ASN A 176 15.68 7.41 -25.97
C ASN A 176 16.68 7.44 -27.14
N LYS A 177 17.21 6.27 -27.54
CA LYS A 177 18.13 6.15 -28.68
C LYS A 177 17.60 6.75 -29.98
N THR A 178 16.28 6.85 -30.14
CA THR A 178 15.64 7.41 -31.34
C THR A 178 15.63 8.93 -31.41
N PHE A 179 16.11 9.65 -30.39
CA PHE A 179 16.06 11.11 -30.32
C PHE A 179 17.24 11.77 -31.08
N ASN A 180 16.95 12.73 -31.96
CA ASN A 180 17.96 13.43 -32.77
C ASN A 180 18.40 14.75 -32.12
N PHE A 181 19.72 14.88 -31.90
CA PHE A 181 20.37 15.95 -31.13
C PHE A 181 20.91 17.14 -31.93
N GLU A 182 20.88 17.11 -33.27
CA GLU A 182 21.71 18.02 -34.09
C GLU A 182 21.44 19.53 -33.92
N ARG A 183 20.41 19.94 -33.15
CA ARG A 183 20.03 21.34 -32.95
C ARG A 183 20.16 21.88 -31.52
N LEU A 184 20.56 21.07 -30.55
CA LEU A 184 20.70 21.55 -29.17
C LEU A 184 22.01 22.29 -28.98
N LYS A 185 21.93 23.54 -28.53
CA LYS A 185 23.14 24.33 -28.20
C LYS A 185 23.72 23.73 -26.93
N LYS A 186 24.99 23.31 -26.97
CA LYS A 186 25.69 22.82 -25.78
C LYS A 186 25.75 23.95 -24.73
N PRO A 187 24.98 23.87 -23.64
CA PRO A 187 25.07 24.85 -22.56
C PRO A 187 26.43 24.68 -21.86
N SER A 188 26.85 25.66 -21.08
CA SER A 188 28.00 25.55 -20.17
C SER A 188 27.66 24.65 -18.96
N LEU A 189 27.29 23.40 -19.25
CA LEU A 189 26.89 22.37 -18.30
C LEU A 189 27.85 21.20 -18.33
N ASN A 190 28.09 20.60 -17.17
CA ASN A 190 28.74 19.29 -17.06
C ASN A 190 27.75 18.18 -17.42
N LEU A 191 27.36 18.12 -18.70
CA LEU A 191 26.29 17.29 -19.22
C LEU A 191 26.86 16.06 -19.93
N SER A 192 26.40 14.88 -19.51
CA SER A 192 26.64 13.61 -20.19
C SER A 192 25.32 13.02 -20.65
N PHE A 193 25.30 12.58 -21.91
CA PHE A 193 24.13 11.93 -22.49
C PHE A 193 24.31 10.41 -22.47
N THR A 194 23.32 9.69 -21.98
CA THR A 194 23.29 8.23 -22.06
C THR A 194 22.00 7.76 -22.72
N ALA A 195 22.12 7.04 -23.82
CA ALA A 195 20.98 6.58 -24.58
C ALA A 195 20.56 5.15 -24.17
N PHE A 196 19.26 4.95 -23.98
CA PHE A 196 18.66 3.66 -23.63
C PHE A 196 17.41 3.41 -24.46
N ASP A 197 17.04 2.13 -24.58
CA ASP A 197 15.80 1.73 -25.28
C ASP A 197 14.57 1.98 -24.39
N ASP A 198 14.70 1.72 -23.09
CA ASP A 198 13.65 1.93 -22.08
C ASP A 198 14.20 2.71 -20.88
N LEU A 199 13.70 3.92 -20.70
CA LEU A 199 14.09 4.83 -19.63
C LEU A 199 13.44 4.49 -18.28
N MET A 200 12.35 3.72 -18.28
CA MET A 200 11.61 3.39 -17.06
C MET A 200 12.03 2.06 -16.44
N HIS A 201 12.84 1.29 -17.16
CA HIS A 201 13.30 -0.02 -16.74
C HIS A 201 14.28 0.07 -15.56
N GLY A 202 14.06 -0.75 -14.52
CA GLY A 202 14.95 -0.83 -13.36
C GLY A 202 16.40 -1.20 -13.70
N ALA A 203 16.65 -1.94 -14.78
CA ALA A 203 18.00 -2.24 -15.26
C ALA A 203 18.73 -0.97 -15.72
N THR A 204 18.01 -0.07 -16.41
CA THR A 204 18.51 1.24 -16.86
C THR A 204 18.91 2.10 -15.65
N TRP A 205 17.99 2.27 -14.70
CA TRP A 205 18.26 3.03 -13.47
C TRP A 205 19.39 2.43 -12.63
N SER A 206 19.46 1.11 -12.53
CA SER A 206 20.55 0.42 -11.81
C SER A 206 21.91 0.65 -12.46
N LYS A 207 21.98 0.65 -13.80
CA LYS A 207 23.23 0.94 -14.53
C LYS A 207 23.67 2.38 -14.29
N ILE A 208 22.76 3.35 -14.37
CA ILE A 208 23.09 4.75 -14.13
C ILE A 208 23.51 5.01 -12.69
N LEU A 209 22.83 4.40 -11.72
CA LEU A 209 23.21 4.52 -10.30
C LEU A 209 24.66 4.06 -10.05
N LYS A 210 25.16 3.06 -10.79
CA LYS A 210 26.56 2.61 -10.70
C LYS A 210 27.57 3.60 -11.29
N MET A 211 27.13 4.48 -12.18
CA MET A 211 27.96 5.54 -12.77
C MET A 211 28.09 6.76 -11.83
N VAL A 212 27.16 6.93 -10.90
CA VAL A 212 27.19 8.01 -9.92
C VAL A 212 28.29 7.74 -8.89
N THR A 213 29.25 8.66 -8.81
CA THR A 213 30.40 8.59 -7.88
C THR A 213 30.29 9.60 -6.73
N THR A 214 29.40 10.59 -6.86
CA THR A 214 29.15 11.58 -5.84
C THR A 214 28.36 10.98 -4.66
N PRO A 215 28.48 11.53 -3.45
CA PRO A 215 27.76 11.06 -2.26
C PRO A 215 26.24 10.98 -2.39
N TYR A 216 25.64 11.85 -3.22
CA TYR A 216 24.20 11.93 -3.44
C TYR A 216 23.82 11.85 -4.92
N ALA A 217 22.78 11.07 -5.21
CA ALA A 217 22.16 10.99 -6.53
C ALA A 217 20.78 11.62 -6.48
N LEU A 218 20.50 12.59 -7.36
CA LEU A 218 19.16 13.12 -7.59
C LEU A 218 18.54 12.39 -8.79
N PHE A 219 17.45 11.65 -8.57
CA PHE A 219 16.64 11.08 -9.62
C PHE A 219 15.50 12.03 -9.95
N ALA A 220 15.51 12.60 -11.16
CA ALA A 220 14.53 13.55 -11.66
C ALA A 220 13.92 13.03 -12.98
N PRO A 221 13.06 11.99 -12.91
CA PRO A 221 12.36 11.50 -14.08
C PRO A 221 11.37 12.56 -14.58
N ASP A 222 11.28 12.68 -15.90
CA ASP A 222 10.30 13.48 -16.64
C ASP A 222 10.23 14.95 -16.19
N ILE A 223 11.40 15.54 -15.90
CA ILE A 223 11.52 16.96 -15.54
C ILE A 223 11.27 17.84 -16.77
N MET A 224 10.52 18.92 -16.56
CA MET A 224 10.12 19.87 -17.62
C MET A 224 10.86 21.20 -17.54
N TYR A 225 10.90 21.81 -16.35
CA TYR A 225 11.58 23.06 -16.09
C TYR A 225 12.47 22.94 -14.85
N PHE A 226 13.51 23.76 -14.79
CA PHE A 226 14.40 23.85 -13.65
C PHE A 226 14.51 25.32 -13.23
N THR A 227 13.90 25.65 -12.10
CA THR A 227 13.76 27.03 -11.59
C THR A 227 14.54 27.23 -10.29
N ASP A 228 14.46 28.43 -9.72
CA ASP A 228 14.98 28.75 -8.38
C ASP A 228 14.17 28.10 -7.24
N ASP A 229 13.10 27.37 -7.55
CA ASP A 229 12.35 26.56 -6.58
C ASP A 229 13.05 25.23 -6.26
N VAL A 230 14.02 24.82 -7.09
CA VAL A 230 14.86 23.66 -6.80
C VAL A 230 16.02 24.07 -5.91
N ASN A 231 16.16 23.41 -4.76
CA ASN A 231 17.21 23.67 -3.78
C ASN A 231 17.92 22.36 -3.41
N LEU A 232 19.06 22.08 -4.05
CA LEU A 232 19.84 20.86 -3.82
C LEU A 232 20.51 20.86 -2.44
N GLU A 233 20.97 22.02 -1.98
CA GLU A 233 21.58 22.21 -0.67
C GLU A 233 20.60 21.81 0.45
N ARG A 234 19.32 22.19 0.30
CA ARG A 234 18.24 21.83 1.21
C ARG A 234 18.06 20.31 1.33
N LEU A 235 18.01 19.60 0.20
CA LEU A 235 17.89 18.14 0.20
C LEU A 235 19.14 17.44 0.78
N VAL A 236 20.34 17.92 0.44
CA VAL A 236 21.60 17.42 1.02
C VAL A 236 21.64 17.65 2.53
N ARG A 237 21.20 18.81 3.01
CA ARG A 237 21.15 19.12 4.45
C ARG A 237 20.30 18.11 5.19
N VAL A 238 19.07 17.87 4.72
CA VAL A 238 18.15 16.91 5.33
C VAL A 238 18.72 15.49 5.35
N LEU A 239 19.38 15.07 4.26
CA LEU A 239 20.01 13.75 4.18
C LEU A 239 21.26 13.63 5.06
N SER A 240 22.10 14.65 5.11
CA SER A 240 23.39 14.62 5.82
C SER A 240 23.23 14.76 7.34
N GLU A 241 22.28 15.59 7.80
CA GLU A 241 22.01 15.82 9.22
C GLU A 241 21.18 14.69 9.84
N ASN A 242 20.40 13.94 9.04
CA ASN A 242 19.59 12.83 9.53
C ASN A 242 20.15 11.49 9.04
N ARG A 243 20.79 10.75 9.96
CA ARG A 243 21.49 9.49 9.62
C ARG A 243 20.57 8.45 9.00
N ASP A 244 19.33 8.36 9.47
CA ASP A 244 18.35 7.35 9.05
C ASP A 244 17.59 7.73 7.77
N THR A 245 17.60 9.02 7.40
CA THR A 245 16.99 9.50 6.17
C THR A 245 17.85 9.05 5.00
N ILE A 246 17.29 8.20 4.14
CA ILE A 246 17.97 7.65 2.96
C ILE A 246 17.53 8.33 1.67
N ILE A 247 16.30 8.84 1.64
CA ILE A 247 15.70 9.53 0.49
C ILE A 247 15.00 10.80 0.97
N ALA A 248 15.26 11.92 0.28
CA ALA A 248 14.58 13.19 0.44
C ALA A 248 14.14 13.71 -0.93
N GLY A 249 12.84 13.92 -1.13
CA GLY A 249 12.29 14.54 -2.33
C GLY A 249 11.72 15.92 -2.07
N GLY A 250 11.16 16.50 -3.12
CA GLY A 250 10.43 17.76 -3.06
C GLY A 250 8.96 17.61 -3.43
N SER A 251 8.23 18.72 -3.38
CA SER A 251 6.97 18.85 -4.09
C SER A 251 7.21 18.82 -5.60
N HIS A 252 6.13 18.61 -6.36
CA HIS A 252 6.19 18.76 -7.80
C HIS A 252 4.97 19.50 -8.33
N LYS A 253 5.16 20.19 -9.44
CA LYS A 253 4.10 20.86 -10.19
C LYS A 253 4.03 20.25 -11.57
N ASN A 254 2.87 19.72 -11.94
CA ASN A 254 2.70 19.03 -13.22
C ASN A 254 2.43 19.99 -14.38
N GLN A 255 2.35 19.46 -15.60
CA GLN A 255 2.07 20.22 -16.84
C GLN A 255 0.69 20.92 -16.85
N ARG A 256 -0.23 20.52 -15.96
CA ARG A 256 -1.54 21.17 -15.77
C ARG A 256 -1.48 22.34 -14.78
N GLY A 257 -0.33 22.56 -14.14
CA GLY A 257 -0.16 23.56 -13.09
C GLY A 257 -0.62 23.09 -11.71
N GLU A 258 -0.90 21.80 -11.54
CA GLU A 258 -1.30 21.23 -10.25
C GLU A 258 -0.06 20.97 -9.39
N TRP A 259 -0.08 21.47 -8.16
CA TRP A 259 0.98 21.27 -7.18
C TRP A 259 0.65 20.12 -6.24
N ASP A 260 1.63 19.27 -5.97
CA ASP A 260 1.52 18.14 -5.04
C ASP A 260 2.76 18.05 -4.15
N ASN A 261 2.57 17.73 -2.86
CA ASN A 261 3.68 17.59 -1.92
C ASN A 261 4.48 16.28 -2.09
N SER A 262 4.17 15.46 -3.11
CA SER A 262 4.78 14.18 -3.48
C SER A 262 4.57 13.04 -2.46
N CYS A 263 4.13 13.34 -1.24
CA CYS A 263 4.14 12.41 -0.12
C CYS A 263 2.89 11.52 -0.14
N ARG A 264 3.09 10.20 -0.12
CA ARG A 264 2.01 9.23 0.06
C ARG A 264 2.30 8.28 1.21
N GLN A 265 1.27 7.95 1.98
CA GLN A 265 1.25 6.81 2.87
C GLN A 265 0.68 5.61 2.12
N VAL A 266 1.25 4.42 2.31
CA VAL A 266 0.73 3.19 1.68
C VAL A 266 0.44 2.13 2.74
N GLN A 267 -0.70 1.45 2.63
CA GLN A 267 -1.06 0.31 3.46
C GLN A 267 -1.31 -0.91 2.58
N PHE A 268 -0.83 -2.08 3.03
CA PHE A 268 -1.02 -3.35 2.34
C PHE A 268 -1.93 -4.27 3.14
N ARG A 269 -3.13 -4.51 2.64
CA ARG A 269 -4.12 -5.34 3.35
C ARG A 269 -5.12 -5.95 2.37
N ASN A 270 -5.56 -7.17 2.61
CA ASN A 270 -6.58 -7.85 1.82
C ASN A 270 -6.26 -7.80 0.31
N TRP A 271 -5.05 -8.20 -0.07
CA TRP A 271 -4.57 -8.15 -1.47
C TRP A 271 -4.53 -6.75 -2.10
N THR A 272 -4.65 -5.70 -1.30
CA THR A 272 -4.82 -4.33 -1.78
C THR A 272 -3.67 -3.44 -1.32
N ALA A 273 -3.16 -2.61 -2.22
CA ALA A 273 -2.31 -1.47 -1.90
C ALA A 273 -3.17 -0.22 -1.84
N TYR A 274 -3.25 0.40 -0.67
CA TYR A 274 -4.05 1.60 -0.40
C TYR A 274 -3.14 2.79 -0.23
N PHE A 275 -3.29 3.81 -1.06
CA PHE A 275 -2.53 5.05 -1.00
C PHE A 275 -3.38 6.15 -0.38
N ALA A 276 -2.83 6.86 0.60
CA ALA A 276 -3.46 8.01 1.23
C ALA A 276 -2.54 9.23 1.11
N ASP A 277 -3.17 10.39 0.94
CA ASP A 277 -2.50 11.68 1.10
C ASP A 277 -2.29 11.97 2.60
N GLY A 278 -1.37 12.89 2.89
CA GLY A 278 -1.04 13.30 4.26
C GLY A 278 0.17 12.58 4.85
N TYR A 279 0.47 12.92 6.10
CA TYR A 279 1.66 12.47 6.81
C TYR A 279 1.39 12.30 8.31
N TYR A 280 2.17 11.44 8.96
CA TYR A 280 2.04 11.15 10.39
C TYR A 280 3.06 11.88 11.26
N HIS A 281 4.16 12.32 10.67
CA HIS A 281 5.29 12.95 11.36
C HIS A 281 6.07 13.86 10.41
N SER A 282 6.65 14.93 10.95
CA SER A 282 7.51 15.88 10.25
C SER A 282 8.76 16.20 11.08
N PHE A 283 9.85 16.57 10.41
CA PHE A 283 11.08 17.05 11.03
C PHE A 283 11.87 17.88 10.02
N ASN A 284 12.67 18.83 10.51
CA ASN A 284 13.41 19.78 9.67
C ASN A 284 12.52 20.40 8.58
N ASP A 285 11.25 20.71 8.88
CA ASP A 285 10.27 21.28 7.94
C ASP A 285 9.95 20.39 6.71
N CYS A 286 10.29 19.10 6.77
CA CYS A 286 9.94 18.06 5.81
C CYS A 286 8.96 17.04 6.43
N ILE A 287 8.21 16.34 5.60
CA ILE A 287 7.19 15.37 6.00
C ILE A 287 7.63 13.94 5.69
N ALA A 288 7.39 13.01 6.61
CA ALA A 288 7.77 11.60 6.46
C ALA A 288 6.75 10.81 5.61
N CYS A 289 7.25 10.08 4.62
CA CYS A 289 6.46 9.43 3.57
C CYS A 289 6.79 7.94 3.47
N ASP A 290 5.84 7.15 2.93
CA ASP A 290 6.17 5.78 2.50
C ASP A 290 6.62 5.76 1.03
N VAL A 291 6.02 6.60 0.18
CA VAL A 291 6.26 6.70 -1.26
C VAL A 291 6.36 8.17 -1.65
N LEU A 292 7.29 8.49 -2.56
CA LEU A 292 7.39 9.79 -3.22
C LEU A 292 7.01 9.62 -4.69
N LEU A 293 6.18 10.52 -5.21
CA LEU A 293 5.73 10.50 -6.61
C LEU A 293 6.65 11.31 -7.54
N GLY A 294 7.21 12.40 -7.03
CA GLY A 294 8.11 13.28 -7.75
C GLY A 294 9.61 12.94 -7.59
N PRO A 295 10.48 13.81 -8.12
CA PRO A 295 11.93 13.68 -8.02
C PRO A 295 12.42 13.55 -6.58
N PHE A 296 13.50 12.77 -6.41
CA PHE A 296 14.07 12.52 -5.09
C PHE A 296 15.59 12.39 -5.12
N MET A 297 16.23 12.91 -4.07
CA MET A 297 17.65 12.75 -3.79
C MET A 297 17.86 11.60 -2.80
N THR A 298 18.95 10.85 -2.98
CA THR A 298 19.29 9.72 -2.12
C THR A 298 20.77 9.64 -1.82
N LYS A 299 21.13 9.02 -0.69
CA LYS A 299 22.51 8.64 -0.37
C LYS A 299 22.97 7.55 -1.35
N THR A 300 23.89 7.88 -2.25
CA THR A 300 24.29 7.03 -3.38
C THR A 300 24.69 5.61 -2.93
N LYS A 301 25.57 5.50 -1.93
CA LYS A 301 26.04 4.19 -1.44
C LYS A 301 24.91 3.36 -0.84
N GLN A 302 24.03 3.98 -0.04
CA GLN A 302 22.92 3.25 0.58
C GLN A 302 21.92 2.74 -0.46
N LEU A 303 21.64 3.53 -1.51
CA LEU A 303 20.79 3.07 -2.60
C LEU A 303 21.49 2.00 -3.46
N GLN A 304 22.80 2.09 -3.65
CA GLN A 304 23.60 1.04 -4.32
C GLN A 304 23.53 -0.29 -3.56
N ASP A 305 23.65 -0.25 -2.23
CA ASP A 305 23.55 -1.43 -1.35
C ASP A 305 22.15 -2.02 -1.36
N LEU A 306 21.11 -1.17 -1.33
CA LEU A 306 19.72 -1.60 -1.39
C LEU A 306 19.32 -2.13 -2.77
N GLY A 307 19.90 -1.56 -3.82
CA GLY A 307 19.67 -1.90 -5.22
C GLY A 307 18.31 -1.46 -5.77
N ILE A 308 18.26 -1.32 -7.11
CA ILE A 308 17.04 -1.15 -7.90
C ILE A 308 16.74 -2.48 -8.58
N ASP A 309 15.49 -2.94 -8.55
CA ASP A 309 15.13 -4.23 -9.16
C ASP A 309 15.23 -4.16 -10.69
N GLN A 310 16.28 -4.80 -11.21
CA GLN A 310 16.59 -4.82 -12.63
C GLN A 310 15.59 -5.62 -13.46
N LYS A 311 14.74 -6.45 -12.86
CA LYS A 311 13.75 -7.27 -13.58
C LYS A 311 12.45 -6.52 -13.87
N LEU A 312 12.24 -5.37 -13.22
CA LEU A 312 11.04 -4.57 -13.43
C LEU A 312 11.23 -3.65 -14.63
N HIS A 313 10.42 -3.86 -15.67
CA HIS A 313 10.33 -2.96 -16.83
C HIS A 313 9.70 -1.60 -16.47
N PHE A 314 8.84 -1.59 -15.45
CA PHE A 314 8.22 -0.38 -14.92
C PHE A 314 7.93 -0.55 -13.43
N GLY A 315 7.79 0.56 -12.68
CA GLY A 315 7.48 0.54 -11.26
C GLY A 315 8.68 0.26 -10.33
N ALA A 316 9.91 0.39 -10.82
CA ALA A 316 11.11 0.11 -10.03
C ALA A 316 11.28 1.04 -8.81
N PHE A 317 10.84 2.30 -8.90
CA PHE A 317 10.82 3.23 -7.76
C PHE A 317 9.72 2.88 -6.75
N HIS A 318 8.52 2.49 -7.18
CA HIS A 318 7.50 1.97 -6.28
C HIS A 318 8.01 0.76 -5.50
N ASP A 319 8.67 -0.18 -6.19
CA ASP A 319 9.32 -1.32 -5.54
C ASP A 319 10.38 -0.92 -4.51
N LEU A 320 11.20 0.09 -4.83
CA LEU A 320 12.20 0.64 -3.93
C LEU A 320 11.54 1.15 -2.64
N PHE A 321 10.52 1.99 -2.75
CA PHE A 321 9.79 2.54 -1.62
C PHE A 321 9.09 1.46 -0.79
N TRP A 322 8.45 0.49 -1.44
CA TRP A 322 7.79 -0.62 -0.74
C TRP A 322 8.79 -1.53 -0.02
N ARG A 323 9.98 -1.77 -0.58
CA ARG A 323 11.07 -2.47 0.12
C ARG A 323 11.56 -1.69 1.33
N LEU A 324 11.75 -0.37 1.20
CA LEU A 324 12.14 0.47 2.33
C LEU A 324 11.12 0.36 3.46
N LYS A 325 9.85 0.57 3.16
CA LYS A 325 8.76 0.44 4.14
C LYS A 325 8.71 -0.92 4.83
N LEU A 326 8.68 -2.00 4.06
CA LEU A 326 8.34 -3.33 4.57
C LEU A 326 9.56 -4.12 5.07
N LYS A 327 10.77 -3.79 4.61
CA LYS A 327 12.00 -4.52 4.96
C LYS A 327 13.04 -3.67 5.68
N HIS A 328 12.96 -2.36 5.59
CA HIS A 328 13.87 -1.42 6.26
C HIS A 328 13.09 -0.32 6.99
N PRO A 329 12.14 -0.67 7.89
CA PRO A 329 11.31 0.32 8.58
C PRO A 329 12.12 1.29 9.45
N GLU A 330 13.38 0.97 9.77
CA GLU A 330 14.31 1.86 10.43
C GLU A 330 14.81 3.03 9.56
N LYS A 331 14.67 2.93 8.23
CA LYS A 331 15.04 3.98 7.28
C LYS A 331 13.87 4.93 7.06
N VAL A 332 14.20 6.18 6.76
CA VAL A 332 13.22 7.26 6.60
C VAL A 332 13.27 7.80 5.18
N VAL A 333 12.09 8.00 4.60
CA VAL A 333 11.86 8.71 3.34
C VAL A 333 11.09 9.98 3.68
N VAL A 334 11.49 11.12 3.11
CA VAL A 334 10.84 12.41 3.34
C VAL A 334 10.57 13.17 2.06
N SER A 335 9.56 14.03 2.10
CA SER A 335 9.35 15.11 1.15
C SER A 335 9.56 16.45 1.85
N CYS A 336 10.32 17.36 1.23
CA CYS A 336 10.51 18.74 1.66
C CYS A 336 9.73 19.64 0.68
N PRO A 337 8.46 19.98 0.98
CA PRO A 337 7.56 20.57 -0.02
C PRO A 337 7.96 21.97 -0.50
N ASP A 338 8.83 22.65 0.26
CA ASP A 338 9.46 23.92 -0.10
C ASP A 338 10.41 23.80 -1.31
N VAL A 339 10.96 22.61 -1.56
CA VAL A 339 11.69 22.31 -2.79
C VAL A 339 10.70 21.82 -3.83
N MET A 340 10.55 22.53 -4.95
CA MET A 340 9.59 22.18 -6.00
C MET A 340 10.29 21.84 -7.30
N PHE A 341 9.85 20.75 -7.93
CA PHE A 341 10.26 20.35 -9.28
C PHE A 341 9.10 20.49 -10.27
N ASP A 342 9.36 21.07 -11.43
CA ASP A 342 8.40 21.07 -12.53
C ASP A 342 8.54 19.77 -13.33
N THR A 343 7.52 18.92 -13.30
CA THR A 343 7.55 17.58 -13.90
C THR A 343 6.38 17.34 -14.84
N TYR A 344 6.49 16.34 -15.69
CA TYR A 344 5.38 15.83 -16.46
C TYR A 344 4.78 14.63 -15.73
N GLU A 345 3.46 14.61 -15.60
CA GLU A 345 2.73 13.48 -15.05
C GLU A 345 2.02 12.75 -16.19
N PRO A 346 2.59 11.64 -16.70
CA PRO A 346 1.95 10.86 -17.75
C PRO A 346 0.80 10.03 -17.17
N GLU A 347 -0.28 9.86 -17.96
CA GLU A 347 -1.21 8.78 -17.65
C GLU A 347 -0.55 7.43 -17.93
N VAL A 348 -0.36 6.65 -16.87
CA VAL A 348 0.25 5.32 -16.96
C VAL A 348 -0.86 4.27 -17.13
N PRO A 349 -0.88 3.51 -18.24
CA PRO A 349 -1.78 2.38 -18.41
C PRO A 349 -1.58 1.33 -17.32
N ASP A 350 -2.66 0.69 -16.88
CA ASP A 350 -2.64 -0.25 -15.75
C ASP A 350 -1.62 -1.38 -15.99
N GLU A 351 -1.56 -1.94 -17.21
CA GLU A 351 -0.68 -3.06 -17.59
C GLU A 351 0.81 -2.80 -17.37
N LYS A 352 1.24 -1.53 -17.33
CA LYS A 352 2.65 -1.20 -17.04
C LYS A 352 3.06 -1.68 -15.65
N TYR A 353 2.14 -1.68 -14.70
CA TYR A 353 2.40 -2.12 -13.33
C TYR A 353 2.29 -3.63 -13.11
N ASP A 354 1.90 -4.42 -14.12
CA ASP A 354 1.64 -5.87 -13.97
C ASP A 354 2.81 -6.64 -13.36
N ALA A 355 4.06 -6.31 -13.74
CA ALA A 355 5.25 -6.95 -13.18
C ALA A 355 5.45 -6.61 -11.69
N LEU A 356 5.21 -5.36 -11.30
CA LEU A 356 5.33 -4.87 -9.93
C LEU A 356 4.28 -5.52 -9.02
N VAL A 357 3.01 -5.42 -9.40
CA VAL A 357 1.90 -5.96 -8.59
C VAL A 357 1.95 -7.48 -8.51
N LYS A 358 2.44 -8.17 -9.54
CA LYS A 358 2.72 -9.61 -9.49
C LYS A 358 3.84 -9.94 -8.49
N LYS A 359 4.91 -9.15 -8.46
CA LYS A 359 6.02 -9.33 -7.49
C LYS A 359 5.54 -9.24 -6.04
N TRP A 360 4.62 -8.31 -5.76
CA TRP A 360 4.09 -8.04 -4.42
C TRP A 360 2.75 -8.71 -4.11
N ASP A 361 2.24 -9.52 -5.06
CA ASP A 361 0.95 -10.22 -5.00
C ASP A 361 -0.25 -9.30 -4.69
N VAL A 362 -0.22 -8.07 -5.22
CA VAL A 362 -1.29 -7.08 -5.12
C VAL A 362 -2.33 -7.32 -6.23
N LYS A 363 -3.62 -7.32 -5.87
CA LYS A 363 -4.75 -7.59 -6.77
C LYS A 363 -5.67 -6.39 -6.96
N LYS A 364 -5.61 -5.43 -6.04
CA LYS A 364 -6.32 -4.16 -6.10
C LYS A 364 -5.36 -3.05 -5.70
N TRP A 365 -5.44 -1.91 -6.38
CA TRP A 365 -4.68 -0.72 -6.05
C TRP A 365 -5.67 0.42 -5.94
N VAL A 366 -5.66 1.13 -4.81
CA VAL A 366 -6.54 2.26 -4.54
C VAL A 366 -5.66 3.49 -4.37
N GLU A 367 -5.77 4.42 -5.31
CA GLU A 367 -5.07 5.71 -5.31
C GLU A 367 -5.73 6.66 -4.30
N SER A 368 -5.03 7.72 -3.87
CA SER A 368 -5.57 8.66 -2.87
C SER A 368 -6.79 9.45 -3.37
N ASN A 369 -6.90 9.66 -4.69
CA ASN A 369 -8.07 10.24 -5.34
C ASN A 369 -9.25 9.27 -5.50
N GLY A 370 -9.13 8.03 -5.01
CA GLY A 370 -10.16 6.99 -5.11
C GLY A 370 -10.16 6.19 -6.41
N ARG A 371 -9.26 6.46 -7.38
CA ARG A 371 -9.10 5.61 -8.57
C ARG A 371 -8.71 4.20 -8.14
N VAL A 372 -9.43 3.20 -8.66
CA VAL A 372 -9.17 1.79 -8.40
C VAL A 372 -8.63 1.13 -9.65
N ARG A 373 -7.46 0.49 -9.53
CA ARG A 373 -6.87 -0.38 -10.56
C ARG A 373 -6.95 -1.83 -10.12
N TRP A 374 -7.23 -2.72 -11.07
CA TRP A 374 -7.44 -4.14 -10.81
C TRP A 374 -6.35 -4.98 -11.49
N TYR A 375 -5.70 -5.82 -10.70
CA TYR A 375 -4.54 -6.62 -11.12
C TYR A 375 -4.71 -8.13 -10.91
N GLY A 376 -5.88 -8.54 -10.42
CA GLY A 376 -6.29 -9.94 -10.42
C GLY A 376 -7.33 -10.24 -11.50
N CYS A 377 -8.09 -11.32 -11.30
CA CYS A 377 -9.12 -11.73 -12.24
C CYS A 377 -10.33 -10.79 -12.09
N ARG A 378 -10.48 -9.82 -13.00
CA ARG A 378 -11.64 -8.92 -13.07
C ARG A 378 -12.16 -8.86 -14.51
N ARG A 379 -13.43 -9.17 -14.71
CA ARG A 379 -14.07 -9.08 -16.02
C ARG A 379 -14.05 -7.64 -16.54
N GLY A 380 -13.74 -7.47 -17.84
CA GLY A 380 -13.71 -6.15 -18.49
C GLY A 380 -12.45 -5.33 -18.24
N THR A 381 -11.44 -5.90 -17.59
CA THR A 381 -10.11 -5.28 -17.40
C THR A 381 -9.07 -5.92 -18.32
N HIS A 382 -7.88 -5.33 -18.44
CA HIS A 382 -6.80 -5.84 -19.31
C HIS A 382 -6.37 -7.27 -18.93
N ASN A 383 -6.54 -7.66 -17.66
CA ASN A 383 -6.25 -9.00 -17.15
C ASN A 383 -7.44 -9.97 -17.20
N SER A 384 -8.50 -9.68 -17.97
CA SER A 384 -9.74 -10.47 -18.07
C SER A 384 -9.56 -11.93 -18.54
N LYS A 385 -8.40 -12.30 -19.10
CA LYS A 385 -8.08 -13.67 -19.51
C LYS A 385 -7.46 -14.55 -18.41
N SER A 386 -7.12 -13.98 -17.25
CA SER A 386 -6.60 -14.75 -16.12
C SER A 386 -7.74 -15.54 -15.47
N SER A 387 -7.54 -16.85 -15.22
CA SER A 387 -8.52 -17.64 -14.49
C SER A 387 -8.55 -17.18 -13.02
N CYS A 388 -9.71 -16.79 -12.51
CA CYS A 388 -9.91 -16.54 -11.08
C CYS A 388 -9.53 -17.81 -10.31
N GLY A 389 -8.67 -17.66 -9.32
CA GLY A 389 -8.18 -18.74 -8.50
C GLY A 389 -8.60 -18.49 -7.08
N ILE A 390 -9.56 -19.26 -6.58
CA ILE A 390 -9.98 -19.14 -5.18
C ILE A 390 -8.81 -19.61 -4.29
N PRO A 391 -8.28 -18.75 -3.41
CA PRO A 391 -7.18 -19.15 -2.54
C PRO A 391 -7.55 -20.32 -1.61
N GLY A 392 -6.52 -21.05 -1.21
CA GLY A 392 -6.65 -22.10 -0.22
C GLY A 392 -7.06 -21.59 1.17
N LYS A 393 -7.25 -22.54 2.08
CA LYS A 393 -7.52 -22.31 3.51
C LYS A 393 -6.59 -21.25 4.14
N GLY A 394 -7.13 -20.39 4.99
CA GLY A 394 -6.41 -19.34 5.72
C GLY A 394 -6.21 -18.02 4.96
N PHE A 395 -6.76 -17.89 3.75
CA PHE A 395 -6.69 -16.68 2.94
C PHE A 395 -8.08 -16.07 2.69
N THR A 396 -8.14 -14.74 2.65
CA THR A 396 -9.23 -14.04 1.97
C THR A 396 -9.14 -14.30 0.48
N VAL A 397 -10.27 -14.24 -0.20
CA VAL A 397 -10.37 -14.22 -1.66
C VAL A 397 -9.98 -12.83 -2.16
N PRO A 398 -9.20 -12.70 -3.26
CA PRO A 398 -8.91 -11.41 -3.88
C PRO A 398 -10.18 -10.60 -4.14
N PRO A 399 -10.19 -9.28 -3.83
CA PRO A 399 -11.39 -8.47 -4.01
C PRO A 399 -11.90 -8.44 -5.46
N CYS A 400 -11.01 -8.49 -6.46
CA CYS A 400 -11.38 -8.56 -7.89
C CYS A 400 -12.23 -9.80 -8.22
N ASP A 401 -11.89 -10.94 -7.62
CA ASP A 401 -12.56 -12.21 -7.87
C ASP A 401 -13.96 -12.19 -7.22
N LEU A 402 -14.07 -11.63 -6.00
CA LEU A 402 -15.35 -11.45 -5.31
C LEU A 402 -16.31 -10.50 -6.07
N GLU A 403 -15.80 -9.47 -6.74
CA GLU A 403 -16.62 -8.60 -7.59
C GLU A 403 -17.19 -9.36 -8.80
N ASN A 404 -16.47 -10.33 -9.36
CA ASN A 404 -17.03 -11.17 -10.42
C ASN A 404 -18.17 -12.05 -9.91
N LEU A 405 -18.03 -12.64 -8.72
CA LEU A 405 -19.12 -13.41 -8.10
C LEU A 405 -20.33 -12.50 -7.81
N ALA A 406 -20.09 -11.30 -7.28
CA ALA A 406 -21.13 -10.32 -7.04
C ALA A 406 -21.86 -9.91 -8.34
N ASP A 407 -21.14 -9.76 -9.46
CA ASP A 407 -21.74 -9.42 -10.75
C ASP A 407 -22.66 -10.53 -11.29
N ILE A 408 -22.31 -11.80 -11.10
CA ILE A 408 -23.19 -12.93 -11.49
C ILE A 408 -24.47 -12.88 -10.66
N VAL A 409 -24.37 -12.71 -9.34
CA VAL A 409 -25.54 -12.62 -8.46
C VAL A 409 -26.42 -11.43 -8.81
N LYS A 410 -25.82 -10.23 -8.99
CA LYS A 410 -26.56 -9.03 -9.40
C LYS A 410 -27.25 -9.21 -10.75
N PHE A 411 -26.62 -9.92 -11.69
CA PHE A 411 -27.22 -10.26 -12.99
C PHE A 411 -28.43 -11.18 -12.83
N ILE A 412 -28.30 -12.29 -12.08
CA ILE A 412 -29.42 -13.21 -11.79
C ILE A 412 -30.60 -12.46 -11.20
N MET A 413 -30.34 -11.67 -10.14
CA MET A 413 -31.38 -10.93 -9.44
C MET A 413 -32.08 -9.91 -10.34
N ARG A 414 -31.33 -9.24 -11.22
CA ARG A 414 -31.88 -8.30 -12.20
C ARG A 414 -32.73 -8.98 -13.27
N GLU A 415 -32.30 -10.12 -13.80
CA GLU A 415 -33.09 -10.86 -14.79
C GLU A 415 -34.38 -11.42 -14.19
N CYS A 416 -34.35 -11.88 -12.94
CA CYS A 416 -35.55 -12.25 -12.21
C CYS A 416 -36.52 -11.07 -12.08
N GLU A 417 -36.02 -9.91 -11.62
CA GLU A 417 -36.85 -8.70 -11.46
C GLU A 417 -37.44 -8.22 -12.80
N ASN A 418 -36.63 -8.15 -13.86
CA ASN A 418 -37.05 -7.75 -15.20
C ASN A 418 -38.13 -8.65 -15.81
N THR A 419 -38.24 -9.90 -15.36
CA THR A 419 -39.20 -10.88 -15.88
C THR A 419 -40.32 -11.20 -14.90
N GLY A 420 -40.40 -10.49 -13.77
CA GLY A 420 -41.41 -10.70 -12.75
C GLY A 420 -41.28 -12.04 -12.03
N ILE A 421 -40.11 -12.68 -12.07
CA ILE A 421 -39.84 -13.94 -11.38
C ILE A 421 -39.34 -13.64 -9.97
N HIS A 422 -39.95 -14.26 -8.96
CA HIS A 422 -39.50 -14.10 -7.57
C HIS A 422 -38.19 -14.88 -7.36
N CYS A 423 -37.12 -14.12 -7.09
CA CYS A 423 -35.83 -14.63 -6.67
C CYS A 423 -35.39 -13.93 -5.38
N GLN A 424 -34.63 -14.61 -4.52
CA GLN A 424 -34.10 -14.03 -3.29
C GLN A 424 -32.72 -14.60 -2.94
N LEU A 425 -31.87 -13.79 -2.31
CA LEU A 425 -30.58 -14.25 -1.78
C LEU A 425 -30.77 -15.32 -0.70
N ASN A 426 -29.82 -16.26 -0.61
CA ASN A 426 -29.83 -17.31 0.42
C ASN A 426 -28.42 -17.59 1.01
N ALA A 427 -28.38 -18.36 2.10
CA ALA A 427 -27.17 -18.94 2.70
C ALA A 427 -26.01 -17.94 2.87
N GLY A 428 -24.80 -18.28 2.39
CA GLY A 428 -23.59 -17.47 2.58
C GLY A 428 -23.71 -16.10 1.89
N THR A 429 -24.40 -16.07 0.75
CA THR A 429 -24.66 -14.85 -0.03
C THR A 429 -25.56 -13.87 0.73
N LEU A 430 -26.65 -14.35 1.32
CA LEU A 430 -27.52 -13.54 2.18
C LEU A 430 -26.75 -13.05 3.43
N LEU A 431 -25.97 -13.93 4.04
CA LEU A 431 -25.16 -13.58 5.21
C LEU A 431 -24.13 -12.49 4.89
N GLY A 432 -23.47 -12.57 3.73
CA GLY A 432 -22.57 -11.53 3.23
C GLY A 432 -23.28 -10.18 3.08
N ALA A 433 -24.46 -10.16 2.44
CA ALA A 433 -25.25 -8.94 2.29
C ALA A 433 -25.64 -8.34 3.65
N VAL A 434 -26.01 -9.17 4.63
CA VAL A 434 -26.34 -8.73 6.00
C VAL A 434 -25.12 -8.20 6.77
N LYS A 435 -23.96 -8.87 6.66
CA LYS A 435 -22.75 -8.53 7.43
C LYS A 435 -21.94 -7.39 6.83
N PHE A 436 -21.80 -7.39 5.51
CA PHE A 436 -20.83 -6.55 4.79
C PHE A 436 -21.47 -5.70 3.69
N LYS A 437 -22.75 -5.92 3.36
CA LYS A 437 -23.40 -5.38 2.15
C LYS A 437 -22.66 -5.81 0.86
N LYS A 438 -21.95 -6.93 0.91
CA LYS A 438 -21.07 -7.49 -0.16
C LYS A 438 -21.00 -9.02 -0.02
N ILE A 439 -20.30 -9.70 -0.92
CA ILE A 439 -19.97 -11.12 -0.75
C ILE A 439 -18.99 -11.29 0.43
N LEU A 440 -19.07 -12.41 1.15
CA LEU A 440 -18.13 -12.71 2.24
C LEU A 440 -16.68 -12.74 1.71
N PRO A 441 -15.69 -12.14 2.41
CA PRO A 441 -14.30 -12.08 1.92
C PRO A 441 -13.60 -13.44 1.77
N TRP A 442 -14.19 -14.52 2.27
CA TRP A 442 -13.67 -15.90 2.24
C TRP A 442 -14.67 -16.86 1.57
N GLU A 443 -15.57 -16.33 0.73
CA GLU A 443 -16.60 -17.11 0.08
C GLU A 443 -16.02 -18.12 -0.94
N ARG A 444 -16.79 -19.15 -1.29
CA ARG A 444 -16.42 -20.15 -2.31
C ARG A 444 -17.45 -20.29 -3.45
N ASP A 445 -18.71 -19.96 -3.20
CA ASP A 445 -19.79 -19.91 -4.19
C ASP A 445 -20.88 -18.91 -3.77
N ALA A 446 -21.98 -18.85 -4.50
CA ALA A 446 -23.15 -18.08 -4.06
C ALA A 446 -24.43 -18.86 -4.26
N ASP A 447 -25.45 -18.51 -3.49
CA ASP A 447 -26.74 -19.19 -3.44
C ASP A 447 -27.88 -18.18 -3.68
N VAL A 448 -28.72 -18.50 -4.66
CA VAL A 448 -29.96 -17.77 -4.95
C VAL A 448 -31.11 -18.76 -4.97
N TYR A 449 -32.26 -18.36 -4.43
CA TYR A 449 -33.51 -19.12 -4.54
C TYR A 449 -34.46 -18.53 -5.58
N PHE A 450 -35.23 -19.40 -6.25
CA PHE A 450 -36.40 -19.06 -7.06
C PHE A 450 -37.60 -19.94 -6.71
N ILE A 451 -38.80 -19.57 -7.17
CA ILE A 451 -40.00 -20.42 -7.05
C ILE A 451 -39.92 -21.57 -8.05
N SER A 452 -40.07 -22.82 -7.60
CA SER A 452 -39.94 -24.02 -8.44
C SER A 452 -40.95 -24.05 -9.59
N ASP A 453 -42.15 -23.49 -9.40
CA ASP A 453 -43.14 -23.38 -10.48
C ASP A 453 -42.66 -22.47 -11.63
N ASN A 454 -41.73 -21.56 -11.37
CA ASN A 454 -41.10 -20.71 -12.38
C ASN A 454 -39.92 -21.39 -13.11
N TYR A 455 -39.68 -22.69 -12.91
CA TYR A 455 -38.55 -23.41 -13.53
C TYR A 455 -38.46 -23.20 -15.04
N THR A 456 -39.56 -23.39 -15.77
CA THR A 456 -39.59 -23.22 -17.23
C THR A 456 -39.40 -21.75 -17.64
N ALA A 457 -39.84 -20.79 -16.81
CA ALA A 457 -39.58 -19.38 -17.07
C ALA A 457 -38.09 -19.06 -16.92
N ILE A 458 -37.43 -19.59 -15.88
CA ILE A 458 -35.99 -19.47 -15.68
C ILE A 458 -35.21 -20.15 -16.82
N GLN A 459 -35.62 -21.34 -17.28
CA GLN A 459 -35.00 -22.01 -18.45
C GLN A 459 -35.00 -21.10 -19.69
N LYS A 460 -36.10 -20.35 -19.92
CA LYS A 460 -36.21 -19.42 -21.06
C LYS A 460 -35.28 -18.20 -20.94
N LEU A 461 -34.70 -17.94 -19.76
CA LEU A 461 -33.70 -16.88 -19.60
C LEU A 461 -32.31 -17.29 -20.09
N ARG A 462 -32.06 -18.58 -20.36
CA ARG A 462 -30.74 -19.10 -20.78
C ARG A 462 -30.05 -18.23 -21.85
N PRO A 463 -30.70 -17.81 -22.95
CA PRO A 463 -30.04 -17.00 -23.98
C PRO A 463 -29.50 -15.67 -23.44
N ARG A 464 -30.14 -15.07 -22.43
CA ARG A 464 -29.68 -13.82 -21.80
C ARG A 464 -28.43 -14.03 -20.97
N PHE A 465 -28.36 -15.14 -20.25
CA PHE A 465 -27.16 -15.53 -19.48
C PHE A 465 -25.98 -15.80 -20.42
N GLU A 466 -26.21 -16.57 -21.48
CA GLU A 466 -25.19 -16.91 -22.48
C GLU A 466 -24.71 -15.66 -23.24
N ALA A 467 -25.62 -14.76 -23.63
CA ALA A 467 -25.27 -13.47 -24.23
C ALA A 467 -24.47 -12.58 -23.26
N ALA A 468 -24.77 -12.66 -21.96
CA ALA A 468 -23.98 -12.01 -20.92
C ALA A 468 -22.67 -12.77 -20.59
N GLY A 469 -22.30 -13.82 -21.34
CA GLY A 469 -21.04 -14.55 -21.17
C GLY A 469 -21.01 -15.51 -19.98
N TYR A 470 -22.16 -15.91 -19.47
CA TYR A 470 -22.28 -16.92 -18.40
C TYR A 470 -22.70 -18.27 -18.96
N THR A 471 -22.16 -19.35 -18.39
CA THR A 471 -22.64 -20.70 -18.68
C THR A 471 -23.85 -21.00 -17.81
N PHE A 472 -24.97 -21.35 -18.44
CA PHE A 472 -26.20 -21.73 -17.75
C PHE A 472 -26.37 -23.26 -17.83
N LYS A 473 -26.18 -23.97 -16.72
CA LYS A 473 -26.40 -25.42 -16.67
C LYS A 473 -27.71 -25.77 -15.98
N ASP A 474 -28.60 -26.40 -16.73
CA ASP A 474 -29.79 -27.06 -16.23
C ASP A 474 -29.40 -28.44 -15.67
N THR A 475 -29.46 -28.58 -14.35
CA THR A 475 -28.86 -29.73 -13.66
C THR A 475 -29.90 -30.71 -13.14
N LYS A 476 -31.01 -30.21 -12.61
CA LYS A 476 -32.07 -31.04 -12.06
C LYS A 476 -33.41 -30.36 -12.23
N GLY A 477 -34.36 -31.06 -12.84
CA GLY A 477 -35.75 -30.61 -12.95
C GLY A 477 -36.47 -30.46 -11.61
N THR A 478 -37.72 -30.02 -11.70
CA THR A 478 -38.62 -29.96 -10.55
C THR A 478 -39.15 -31.32 -10.17
N GLU A 479 -39.44 -31.49 -8.89
CA GLU A 479 -40.10 -32.66 -8.33
C GLU A 479 -41.47 -32.25 -7.80
N CYS A 480 -42.46 -33.11 -7.98
CA CYS A 480 -43.77 -32.90 -7.38
C CYS A 480 -43.85 -33.59 -6.01
N CYS A 481 -44.52 -33.03 -5.00
CA CYS A 481 -44.90 -31.64 -4.74
C CYS A 481 -44.96 -31.51 -3.20
N THR A 482 -44.75 -30.31 -2.64
CA THR A 482 -45.03 -30.02 -1.22
C THR A 482 -46.20 -29.05 -1.14
N ASN A 483 -47.28 -29.45 -0.46
CA ASN A 483 -48.53 -28.67 -0.36
C ASN A 483 -49.07 -28.23 -1.74
N GLY A 484 -49.03 -29.13 -2.72
CA GLY A 484 -49.51 -28.85 -4.09
C GLY A 484 -48.58 -27.98 -4.94
N ARG A 485 -47.44 -27.53 -4.42
CA ARG A 485 -46.46 -26.72 -5.17
C ARG A 485 -45.24 -27.57 -5.55
N ARG A 486 -44.65 -27.31 -6.73
CA ARG A 486 -43.43 -28.01 -7.13
C ARG A 486 -42.28 -27.69 -6.17
N THR A 487 -41.36 -28.62 -6.08
CA THR A 487 -40.12 -28.51 -5.30
C THR A 487 -38.93 -28.76 -6.22
N SER A 488 -37.71 -28.59 -5.70
CA SER A 488 -36.49 -28.79 -6.48
C SER A 488 -36.41 -27.84 -7.69
N GLY A 489 -35.54 -28.14 -8.64
CA GLY A 489 -35.14 -27.24 -9.71
C GLY A 489 -33.76 -26.69 -9.40
N ILE A 490 -32.75 -27.09 -10.16
CA ILE A 490 -31.36 -26.72 -9.91
C ILE A 490 -30.76 -26.24 -11.22
N PHE A 491 -30.38 -24.96 -11.23
CA PHE A 491 -29.51 -24.39 -12.24
C PHE A 491 -28.16 -24.04 -11.61
N LEU A 492 -27.09 -24.25 -12.37
CA LEU A 492 -25.75 -23.83 -12.00
C LEU A 492 -25.29 -22.78 -13.00
N ILE A 493 -25.02 -21.58 -12.51
CA ILE A 493 -24.54 -20.47 -13.33
C ILE A 493 -23.04 -20.33 -13.09
N TYR A 494 -22.26 -20.43 -14.17
CA TYR A 494 -20.81 -20.29 -14.11
C TYR A 494 -20.34 -19.03 -14.84
N GLY A 495 -19.32 -18.39 -14.29
CA GLY A 495 -18.66 -17.25 -14.92
C GLY A 495 -17.35 -16.93 -14.22
N ASN A 496 -16.29 -16.66 -14.98
CA ASN A 496 -14.98 -16.25 -14.46
C ASN A 496 -14.48 -17.13 -13.29
N GLY A 497 -14.56 -18.46 -13.42
CA GLY A 497 -14.11 -19.39 -12.37
C GLY A 497 -15.03 -19.55 -11.16
N TRP A 498 -16.15 -18.83 -11.12
CA TRP A 498 -17.14 -18.90 -10.05
C TRP A 498 -18.37 -19.71 -10.45
N LYS A 499 -19.06 -20.23 -9.43
CA LYS A 499 -20.33 -20.95 -9.52
C LYS A 499 -21.35 -20.25 -8.62
N VAL A 500 -22.55 -20.04 -9.15
CA VAL A 500 -23.73 -19.67 -8.37
C VAL A 500 -24.74 -20.80 -8.46
N ASP A 501 -25.14 -21.33 -7.31
CA ASP A 501 -26.18 -22.32 -7.20
C ASP A 501 -27.54 -21.62 -7.15
N PHE A 502 -28.41 -21.97 -8.09
CA PHE A 502 -29.73 -21.37 -8.22
C PHE A 502 -30.79 -22.45 -7.97
N TYR A 503 -31.30 -22.48 -6.74
CA TYR A 503 -32.15 -23.54 -6.22
C TYR A 503 -33.64 -23.16 -6.19
N GLY A 504 -34.48 -24.06 -6.66
CA GLY A 504 -35.92 -23.94 -6.60
C GLY A 504 -36.47 -24.29 -5.22
N ARG A 505 -37.42 -23.48 -4.77
CA ARG A 505 -38.19 -23.68 -3.54
C ARG A 505 -39.69 -23.65 -3.84
N PRO A 506 -40.53 -24.37 -3.07
CA PRO A 506 -41.97 -24.35 -3.29
C PRO A 506 -42.61 -22.98 -2.97
N THR A 507 -41.99 -22.21 -2.08
CA THR A 507 -42.45 -20.89 -1.65
C THR A 507 -41.24 -20.00 -1.34
N LEU A 508 -41.39 -18.69 -1.47
CA LEU A 508 -40.43 -17.68 -1.03
C LEU A 508 -41.17 -16.60 -0.24
N GLU A 509 -40.53 -16.02 0.78
CA GLU A 509 -41.16 -14.94 1.55
C GLU A 509 -41.43 -13.69 0.70
N ALA A 510 -40.57 -13.42 -0.30
CA ALA A 510 -40.77 -12.32 -1.25
C ALA A 510 -42.08 -12.48 -2.06
N GLU A 511 -42.45 -13.71 -2.44
CA GLU A 511 -43.74 -13.98 -3.11
C GLU A 511 -44.91 -13.72 -2.16
N ILE A 512 -44.81 -14.17 -0.91
CA ILE A 512 -45.86 -13.98 0.11
C ILE A 512 -46.10 -12.48 0.38
N LEU A 513 -45.04 -11.67 0.43
CA LEU A 513 -45.15 -10.22 0.57
C LEU A 513 -45.95 -9.60 -0.58
N VAL A 514 -45.61 -9.96 -1.82
CA VAL A 514 -46.28 -9.44 -3.02
C VAL A 514 -47.74 -9.88 -3.06
N ALA A 515 -48.04 -11.14 -2.72
CA ALA A 515 -49.41 -11.64 -2.64
C ALA A 515 -50.27 -10.87 -1.61
N ASN A 516 -49.64 -10.33 -0.56
CA ASN A 516 -50.29 -9.49 0.45
C ASN A 516 -50.30 -7.98 0.09
N GLY A 517 -49.95 -7.61 -1.14
CA GLY A 517 -49.90 -6.21 -1.59
C GLY A 517 -48.72 -5.41 -1.04
N GLN A 518 -47.68 -6.08 -0.51
CA GLN A 518 -46.48 -5.44 0.03
C GLN A 518 -45.31 -5.52 -0.97
N GLN A 519 -44.39 -4.56 -0.87
CA GLN A 519 -43.15 -4.60 -1.64
C GLN A 519 -42.20 -5.68 -1.09
N PRO A 520 -41.49 -6.45 -1.94
CA PRO A 520 -40.43 -7.34 -1.50
C PRO A 520 -39.36 -6.58 -0.71
N THR A 521 -38.86 -7.20 0.36
CA THR A 521 -37.70 -6.66 1.08
C THR A 521 -36.45 -6.72 0.20
N LYS A 522 -35.72 -5.60 0.12
CA LYS A 522 -34.42 -5.53 -0.56
C LYS A 522 -33.28 -5.36 0.44
N VAL A 523 -32.12 -5.94 0.12
CA VAL A 523 -30.85 -5.80 0.86
C VAL A 523 -29.77 -5.29 -0.08
N MET A 524 -28.82 -4.51 0.43
CA MET A 524 -27.68 -4.02 -0.34
C MET A 524 -26.67 -5.15 -0.56
N LEU A 525 -26.32 -5.40 -1.82
CA LEU A 525 -25.26 -6.32 -2.23
C LEU A 525 -24.37 -5.64 -3.28
N ALA A 526 -23.14 -5.31 -2.91
CA ALA A 526 -22.12 -4.75 -3.79
C ALA A 526 -22.63 -3.57 -4.65
N GLY A 527 -23.27 -2.61 -3.98
CA GLY A 527 -23.80 -1.38 -4.59
C GLY A 527 -25.18 -1.51 -5.25
N GLN A 528 -25.83 -2.68 -5.22
CA GLN A 528 -27.17 -2.88 -5.76
C GLN A 528 -28.15 -3.36 -4.69
N TRP A 529 -29.35 -2.78 -4.64
CA TRP A 529 -30.46 -3.31 -3.85
C TRP A 529 -31.08 -4.52 -4.56
N VAL A 530 -31.05 -5.69 -3.92
CA VAL A 530 -31.56 -6.94 -4.47
C VAL A 530 -32.55 -7.59 -3.51
N THR A 531 -33.52 -8.33 -4.05
CA THR A 531 -34.57 -9.00 -3.26
C THR A 531 -33.98 -10.03 -2.28
N ALA A 532 -34.50 -10.04 -1.06
CA ALA A 532 -34.15 -10.99 -0.01
C ALA A 532 -35.41 -11.48 0.70
N THR A 533 -35.23 -12.35 1.71
CA THR A 533 -36.29 -12.74 2.64
C THR A 533 -36.88 -11.52 3.37
N ARG A 534 -38.11 -11.64 3.91
CA ARG A 534 -38.84 -10.55 4.56
C ARG A 534 -38.05 -9.87 5.69
N ASN A 535 -37.30 -10.66 6.46
CA ASN A 535 -36.38 -10.13 7.46
C ASN A 535 -35.01 -10.83 7.33
N PRO A 536 -34.09 -10.28 6.53
CA PRO A 536 -32.81 -10.94 6.23
C PRO A 536 -31.93 -11.12 7.46
N GLY A 537 -31.99 -10.19 8.43
CA GLY A 537 -31.26 -10.30 9.69
C GLY A 537 -31.79 -11.42 10.58
N LEU A 538 -33.11 -11.57 10.69
CA LEU A 538 -33.73 -12.65 11.44
C LEU A 538 -33.43 -14.02 10.82
N VAL A 539 -33.55 -14.14 9.50
CA VAL A 539 -33.24 -15.39 8.78
C VAL A 539 -31.77 -15.78 8.97
N ALA A 540 -30.85 -14.82 8.81
CA ALA A 540 -29.43 -15.08 9.07
C ALA A 540 -29.19 -15.53 10.53
N ARG A 541 -29.81 -14.84 11.50
CA ARG A 541 -29.65 -15.16 12.94
C ARG A 541 -30.14 -16.56 13.25
N ASN A 542 -31.29 -16.94 12.72
CA ASN A 542 -31.88 -18.26 12.98
C ASN A 542 -31.12 -19.36 12.24
N ARG A 543 -30.58 -19.08 11.05
CA ARG A 543 -29.85 -20.07 10.25
C ARG A 543 -28.45 -20.38 10.79
N TYR A 544 -27.74 -19.34 11.26
CA TYR A 544 -26.33 -19.46 11.69
C TYR A 544 -26.16 -19.48 13.21
N GLY A 545 -27.20 -19.12 13.96
CA GLY A 545 -27.21 -19.20 15.42
C GLY A 545 -26.45 -18.06 16.12
N PRO A 546 -26.11 -18.26 17.40
CA PRO A 546 -25.36 -17.28 18.19
C PRO A 546 -24.06 -16.86 17.50
N ASN A 547 -23.69 -15.59 17.65
CA ASN A 547 -22.45 -15.03 17.11
C ASN A 547 -22.32 -15.15 15.57
N MET A 548 -23.43 -15.07 14.82
CA MET A 548 -23.39 -15.08 13.34
C MET A 548 -22.55 -13.95 12.72
N TYR A 549 -22.34 -12.86 13.46
CA TYR A 549 -21.50 -11.75 13.03
C TYR A 549 -20.00 -12.06 13.18
N HIS A 550 -19.61 -12.94 14.10
CA HIS A 550 -18.26 -13.48 14.11
C HIS A 550 -17.98 -14.21 12.81
N HIS A 551 -16.72 -14.21 12.43
CA HIS A 551 -16.26 -14.64 11.14
C HIS A 551 -15.72 -16.07 11.19
N VAL A 552 -15.88 -16.79 10.08
CA VAL A 552 -15.44 -18.17 9.90
C VAL A 552 -15.39 -18.46 8.43
N GLU A 553 -14.35 -19.17 8.00
CA GLU A 553 -14.21 -19.57 6.60
C GLU A 553 -15.36 -20.45 6.13
N HIS A 554 -15.49 -20.57 4.82
CA HIS A 554 -16.51 -21.38 4.16
C HIS A 554 -16.57 -22.81 4.73
N TRP A 555 -17.77 -23.41 4.80
CA TRP A 555 -18.02 -24.68 5.50
C TRP A 555 -17.10 -25.81 5.04
N SER A 556 -16.82 -25.89 3.74
CA SER A 556 -15.94 -26.91 3.17
C SER A 556 -14.48 -26.75 3.60
N ILE A 557 -14.05 -25.53 3.94
CA ILE A 557 -12.69 -25.23 4.39
C ILE A 557 -12.48 -25.56 5.87
N VAL A 558 -13.53 -25.41 6.67
CA VAL A 558 -13.53 -25.77 8.09
C VAL A 558 -13.85 -27.25 8.34
N GLY A 559 -14.08 -28.03 7.27
CA GLY A 559 -14.23 -29.49 7.34
C GLY A 559 -15.65 -29.95 7.66
N ASN A 560 -16.65 -29.09 7.50
CA ASN A 560 -18.04 -29.50 7.60
C ASN A 560 -18.44 -30.36 6.38
N THR A 561 -19.38 -31.29 6.58
CA THR A 561 -19.86 -32.19 5.51
C THR A 561 -20.78 -31.51 4.50
N HIS A 562 -21.52 -30.48 4.94
CA HIS A 562 -22.41 -29.67 4.10
C HIS A 562 -22.58 -28.26 4.68
N GLY A 563 -23.10 -27.32 3.87
CA GLY A 563 -23.36 -25.94 4.27
C GLY A 563 -24.41 -25.78 5.38
N ASP A 564 -25.27 -26.78 5.58
CA ASP A 564 -26.25 -26.80 6.69
C ASP A 564 -25.71 -27.17 8.06
N ALA A 565 -24.44 -27.56 8.17
CA ALA A 565 -23.83 -27.83 9.45
C ALA A 565 -23.73 -26.56 10.32
N LEU A 566 -23.74 -26.74 11.64
CA LEU A 566 -23.53 -25.66 12.60
C LEU A 566 -22.11 -25.10 12.44
N TYR A 567 -22.00 -23.77 12.33
CA TYR A 567 -20.72 -23.10 12.21
C TYR A 567 -20.17 -22.74 13.59
N LYS A 568 -18.93 -23.14 13.86
CA LYS A 568 -18.17 -22.62 14.99
C LYS A 568 -17.45 -21.34 14.56
N SER A 569 -18.10 -20.20 14.75
CA SER A 569 -17.55 -18.90 14.39
C SER A 569 -16.49 -18.39 15.38
N GLY A 570 -15.71 -17.39 14.98
CA GLY A 570 -14.73 -16.74 15.86
C GLY A 570 -13.30 -17.29 15.78
N VAL A 571 -12.99 -18.12 14.77
CA VAL A 571 -11.65 -18.72 14.61
C VAL A 571 -11.25 -18.74 13.13
N TRP A 572 -10.03 -18.26 12.86
CA TRP A 572 -9.39 -18.38 11.55
C TRP A 572 -8.52 -19.62 11.45
N ASN A 573 -8.47 -20.22 10.26
CA ASN A 573 -7.43 -21.19 10.00
C ASN A 573 -6.06 -20.51 9.88
N LYS A 574 -5.00 -21.28 10.17
CA LYS A 574 -3.63 -20.80 10.04
C LYS A 574 -3.34 -20.43 8.59
N CYS A 575 -2.78 -19.23 8.38
CA CYS A 575 -2.37 -18.79 7.05
C CYS A 575 -1.17 -19.62 6.53
N PRO A 576 -1.23 -20.17 5.30
CA PRO A 576 -0.11 -20.91 4.70
C PRO A 576 1.14 -20.07 4.45
N LYS A 577 0.99 -18.75 4.26
CA LYS A 577 2.11 -17.80 4.04
C LYS A 577 2.07 -16.69 5.10
N PRO A 578 2.57 -16.91 6.32
CA PRO A 578 2.55 -15.89 7.36
C PRO A 578 3.10 -14.54 6.89
N GLY A 579 2.39 -13.45 7.20
CA GLY A 579 2.76 -12.09 6.77
C GLY A 579 2.22 -11.68 5.40
N HIS A 580 1.63 -12.58 4.62
CA HIS A 580 0.99 -12.22 3.35
C HIS A 580 -0.28 -11.38 3.56
N THR A 581 -0.49 -10.34 2.75
CA THR A 581 -1.56 -9.34 2.90
C THR A 581 -2.98 -9.91 2.85
N GLY A 582 -3.15 -11.06 2.17
CA GLY A 582 -4.41 -11.81 2.09
C GLY A 582 -4.67 -12.78 3.25
N CYS A 583 -3.78 -12.88 4.23
CA CYS A 583 -3.95 -13.84 5.33
C CYS A 583 -5.09 -13.46 6.27
N LEU A 584 -6.02 -14.39 6.52
CA LEU A 584 -7.16 -14.15 7.43
C LEU A 584 -6.75 -13.91 8.88
N ASN A 585 -5.64 -14.49 9.34
CA ASN A 585 -5.15 -14.31 10.70
C ASN A 585 -4.58 -12.90 10.99
N GLN A 586 -4.57 -12.00 10.00
CA GLN A 586 -4.30 -10.57 10.19
C GLN A 586 -5.57 -9.76 10.48
N PHE A 587 -6.73 -10.42 10.47
CA PHE A 587 -8.04 -9.83 10.70
C PHE A 587 -8.61 -10.37 12.00
N GLN A 588 -9.31 -9.52 12.74
CA GLN A 588 -10.13 -9.95 13.85
C GLN A 588 -11.20 -10.92 13.34
N THR A 589 -11.59 -11.86 14.19
CA THR A 589 -12.66 -12.81 13.87
C THR A 589 -14.05 -12.21 14.11
N ASP A 590 -14.15 -10.90 14.30
CA ASP A 590 -15.39 -10.14 14.48
C ASP A 590 -15.20 -8.71 13.94
N GLY A 591 -16.31 -8.03 13.65
CA GLY A 591 -16.33 -6.67 13.08
C GLY A 591 -16.08 -6.63 11.58
N ASP A 592 -16.94 -5.94 10.83
CA ASP A 592 -16.92 -5.92 9.37
C ASP A 592 -15.98 -4.86 8.77
N ARG A 593 -15.79 -3.74 9.49
CA ARG A 593 -15.05 -2.56 9.02
C ARG A 593 -13.70 -2.93 8.42
N GLN A 594 -13.00 -3.89 9.03
CA GLN A 594 -11.67 -4.35 8.66
C GLN A 594 -11.51 -4.88 7.22
N PHE A 595 -12.61 -5.19 6.54
CA PHE A 595 -12.63 -5.63 5.14
C PHE A 595 -13.20 -4.56 4.18
N GLY A 596 -13.50 -3.37 4.69
CA GLY A 596 -13.97 -2.24 3.90
C GLY A 596 -12.82 -1.36 3.38
N ASP A 597 -13.11 -0.60 2.32
CA ASP A 597 -12.20 0.41 1.77
C ASP A 597 -12.20 1.74 2.56
N HIS A 598 -12.95 1.82 3.67
CA HIS A 598 -13.32 3.06 4.39
C HIS A 598 -12.29 3.53 5.42
N PHE A 599 -11.11 2.91 5.51
CA PHE A 599 -10.08 3.30 6.51
C PHE A 599 -9.24 4.51 6.14
N MET A 600 -9.64 5.28 5.11
CA MET A 600 -8.80 6.34 4.53
C MET A 600 -9.48 7.72 4.49
N THR A 601 -10.46 7.96 5.37
CA THR A 601 -10.92 9.32 5.69
C THR A 601 -10.64 9.66 7.13
#